data_AF-A0A0C9XVV2-F1
#
_entry.id   AF-A0A0C9XVV2-F1
#
_cell.length_a   1.000
_cell.length_b   1.000
_cell.length_c   1.000
_cell.angle_alpha   90.00
_cell.angle_beta   90.00
_cell.angle_gamma   90.00
#
_symmetry.space_group_name_H-M   'P 1'
#
loop_
_entity.id
_entity.type
_entity.pdbx_description
1 polymer ?
#
loop_
_entity_poly.entity_id
_entity_poly.type
_entity_poly.pdbx_seq_one_letter_code
_entity_poly.pdbx_strand_id
1 'polypeptide(L)'
;LHKYISSNADSVLHKYAAEYRDTSPGKSRLRPHVFQLTSNAYYHMQRTAQDQSILFSGETTRAKSENRCLAIKTFLEFSISNPGKKGAKLSLPQSLSSKHLEMHAPSLI
;
A
#
# COMPACT_ATOMS: atom_id res chain seq x y z
N LEU A 1 16.91 -21.39 22.42
CA LEU A 1 15.66 -21.92 21.81
C LEU A 1 15.10 -20.84 20.87
N HIS A 2 15.24 -21.00 19.55
CA HIS A 2 14.76 -19.99 18.59
C HIS A 2 13.23 -20.10 18.48
N LYS A 3 12.50 -19.10 19.01
CA LYS A 3 11.04 -19.04 18.94
C LYS A 3 10.65 -18.91 17.48
N TYR A 4 9.98 -19.91 16.92
CA TYR A 4 9.41 -19.82 15.58
C TYR A 4 8.36 -18.69 15.58
N ILE A 5 8.66 -17.61 14.86
CA ILE A 5 7.73 -16.50 14.65
C ILE A 5 7.09 -16.75 13.29
N SER A 6 5.79 -17.03 13.27
CA SER A 6 5.03 -17.15 12.01
C SER A 6 4.81 -15.76 11.40
N SER A 7 5.87 -15.15 10.89
CA SER A 7 5.84 -13.78 10.34
C SER A 7 4.81 -13.60 9.21
N ASN A 8 4.49 -14.68 8.50
CA ASN A 8 3.57 -14.68 7.36
C ASN A 8 2.14 -15.14 7.72
N ALA A 9 1.82 -15.31 9.00
CA ALA A 9 0.49 -15.75 9.43
C ALA A 9 -0.59 -14.68 9.25
N ASP A 10 -1.85 -15.12 9.18
CA ASP A 10 -3.00 -14.21 8.97
C ASP A 10 -3.21 -13.27 10.14
N SER A 11 -2.92 -13.73 11.35
CA SER A 11 -2.89 -12.88 12.54
C SER A 11 -1.90 -11.72 12.42
N VAL A 12 -0.81 -11.88 11.66
CA VAL A 12 0.14 -10.81 11.36
C VAL A 12 -0.44 -9.89 10.29
N LEU A 13 -1.00 -10.43 9.21
CA LEU A 13 -1.68 -9.65 8.18
C LEU A 13 -2.74 -8.71 8.77
N HIS A 14 -3.60 -9.21 9.66
CA HIS A 14 -4.62 -8.40 10.31
C HIS A 14 -4.05 -7.26 11.18
N LYS A 15 -2.85 -7.42 11.76
CA LYS A 15 -2.17 -6.32 12.47
C LYS A 15 -1.76 -5.21 11.52
N TYR A 16 -1.18 -5.54 10.37
CA TYR A 16 -0.86 -4.55 9.34
C TYR A 16 -2.11 -3.92 8.74
N ALA A 17 -3.19 -4.69 8.59
CA ALA A 17 -4.47 -4.18 8.15
C ALA A 17 -5.10 -3.19 9.16
N ALA A 18 -4.88 -3.41 10.45
CA ALA A 18 -5.27 -2.46 11.50
C ALA A 18 -4.40 -1.20 11.47
N GLU A 19 -3.07 -1.35 11.36
CA GLU A 19 -2.14 -0.22 11.21
C GLU A 19 -2.50 0.64 9.99
N TYR A 20 -2.84 0.03 8.85
CA TYR A 20 -3.26 0.72 7.63
C TYR A 20 -4.50 1.60 7.85
N ARG A 21 -5.48 1.12 8.63
CA ARG A 21 -6.73 1.83 8.92
C ARG A 21 -6.58 2.90 10.00
N ASP A 22 -5.56 2.80 10.84
CA ASP A 22 -5.29 3.76 11.90
C ASP A 22 -4.66 5.05 11.33
N THR A 23 -5.38 6.17 11.41
CA THR A 23 -4.92 7.49 10.96
C THR A 23 -4.44 8.39 12.10
N SER A 24 -4.30 7.85 13.32
CA SER A 24 -3.89 8.63 14.48
C SER A 24 -2.46 9.18 14.35
N PRO A 25 -2.20 10.43 14.80
CA PRO A 25 -0.86 10.97 14.85
C PRO A 25 -0.02 10.21 15.91
N GLY A 26 1.26 9.95 15.60
CA GLY A 26 2.20 9.35 16.57
C GLY A 26 2.08 7.84 16.76
N LYS A 27 1.33 7.12 15.92
CA LYS A 27 1.24 5.65 16.00
C LYS A 27 2.60 4.97 15.83
N SER A 28 2.83 3.91 16.61
CA SER A 28 4.02 3.07 16.47
C SER A 28 3.93 2.23 15.19
N ARG A 29 4.97 2.28 14.35
CA ARG A 29 5.02 1.50 13.11
C ARG A 29 5.44 0.07 13.41
N LEU A 30 4.75 -0.89 12.79
CA LEU A 30 5.18 -2.28 12.81
C LEU A 30 6.49 -2.45 12.04
N ARG A 31 7.14 -3.61 12.25
CA ARG A 31 8.40 -3.94 11.57
C ARG A 31 8.22 -3.98 10.04
N PRO A 32 9.27 -3.73 9.26
CA PRO A 32 9.19 -3.83 7.80
C PRO A 32 8.67 -5.20 7.34
N HIS A 33 7.64 -5.19 6.49
CA HIS A 33 7.00 -6.41 6.00
C HIS A 33 6.34 -6.19 4.63
N VAL A 34 6.19 -7.24 3.83
CA VAL A 34 5.52 -7.17 2.52
C VAL A 34 4.07 -6.67 2.65
N PHE A 35 3.39 -7.03 3.73
CA PHE A 35 2.05 -6.53 4.06
C PHE A 35 2.01 -5.00 4.16
N GLN A 36 3.03 -4.39 4.76
CA GLN A 36 3.14 -2.93 4.86
C GLN A 36 3.39 -2.29 3.49
N LEU A 37 4.27 -2.88 2.68
CA LEU A 37 4.55 -2.39 1.32
C LEU A 37 3.27 -2.40 0.47
N THR A 38 2.53 -3.51 0.49
CA THR A 38 1.26 -3.62 -0.22
C THR A 38 0.21 -2.64 0.30
N SER A 39 0.14 -2.42 1.61
CA SER A 39 -0.75 -1.43 2.24
C SER A 39 -0.47 -0.02 1.75
N ASN A 40 0.80 0.37 1.65
CA ASN A 40 1.20 1.68 1.15
C ASN A 40 0.87 1.83 -0.34
N ALA A 41 1.14 0.81 -1.14
CA ALA A 41 0.77 0.82 -2.56
C ALA A 41 -0.75 1.00 -2.74
N TYR A 42 -1.56 0.25 -1.97
CA TYR A 42 -3.01 0.39 -2.00
C TYR A 42 -3.48 1.78 -1.53
N TYR A 43 -2.87 2.33 -0.46
CA TYR A 43 -3.13 3.69 0.01
C TYR A 43 -2.92 4.72 -1.08
N HIS A 44 -1.74 4.68 -1.72
CA HIS A 44 -1.33 5.65 -2.72
C HIS A 44 -2.20 5.53 -3.97
N MET A 45 -2.49 4.31 -4.43
CA MET A 45 -3.41 4.06 -5.55
C MET A 45 -4.77 4.71 -5.33
N GLN A 46 -5.36 4.52 -4.13
CA GLN A 46 -6.66 5.10 -3.78
C GLN A 46 -6.62 6.63 -3.62
N ARG A 47 -5.48 7.17 -3.15
CA ARG A 47 -5.34 8.60 -2.86
C ARG A 47 -4.97 9.42 -4.08
N THR A 48 -4.12 8.93 -4.98
CA THR A 48 -3.68 9.70 -6.16
C THR A 48 -4.46 9.36 -7.42
N ALA A 49 -5.25 8.29 -7.40
CA ALA A 49 -5.86 7.69 -8.59
C ALA A 49 -4.83 7.34 -9.69
N GLN A 50 -3.57 7.11 -9.30
CA GLN A 50 -2.51 6.64 -10.20
C GLN A 50 -2.20 5.18 -9.90
N ASP A 51 -2.05 4.40 -10.96
CA ASP A 51 -1.69 2.98 -10.86
C ASP A 51 -0.36 2.78 -10.13
N GLN A 52 -0.31 1.76 -9.28
CA GLN A 52 0.88 1.38 -8.53
C GLN A 52 1.37 0.01 -8.98
N SER A 53 2.69 -0.20 -8.95
CA SER A 53 3.30 -1.49 -9.24
C SER A 53 4.27 -1.90 -8.13
N ILE A 54 4.34 -3.21 -7.86
CA ILE A 54 5.30 -3.80 -6.92
C ILE A 54 6.13 -4.81 -7.71
N LEU A 55 7.43 -4.54 -7.84
CA LEU A 55 8.38 -5.41 -8.54
C LEU A 55 9.17 -6.26 -7.53
N PHE A 56 9.12 -7.58 -7.68
CA PHE A 56 9.91 -8.53 -6.88
C PHE A 56 11.14 -8.99 -7.67
N SER A 57 12.32 -8.57 -7.23
CA SER A 57 13.60 -8.87 -7.88
C SER A 57 14.57 -9.61 -6.95
N GLY A 58 15.53 -10.34 -7.54
CA GLY A 58 16.51 -11.14 -6.82
C GLY A 58 16.86 -12.43 -7.57
N GLU A 59 17.84 -13.18 -7.06
CA GLU A 59 18.22 -14.49 -7.59
C GLU A 59 17.08 -15.52 -7.54
N THR A 60 17.22 -16.63 -8.27
CA THR A 60 16.27 -17.75 -8.22
C THR A 60 16.17 -18.30 -6.80
N THR A 61 14.97 -18.75 -6.39
CA THR A 61 14.73 -19.37 -5.07
C THR A 61 14.68 -18.40 -3.86
N ARG A 62 14.73 -17.09 -4.08
CA ARG A 62 14.73 -16.08 -2.99
C ARG A 62 13.33 -15.59 -2.56
N ALA A 63 12.35 -16.50 -2.46
CA ALA A 63 10.98 -16.23 -2.00
C ALA A 63 10.19 -15.15 -2.77
N LYS A 64 10.61 -14.77 -4.00
CA LYS A 64 9.88 -13.79 -4.85
C LYS A 64 8.42 -14.19 -5.08
N SER A 65 8.18 -15.46 -5.42
CA SER A 65 6.83 -15.99 -5.65
C SER A 65 5.98 -15.99 -4.38
N GLU A 66 6.56 -16.34 -3.24
CA GLU A 66 5.87 -16.32 -1.94
C GLU A 66 5.49 -14.90 -1.55
N ASN A 67 6.41 -13.94 -1.68
CA ASN A 67 6.14 -12.53 -1.40
C ASN A 67 5.05 -11.96 -2.32
N ARG A 68 5.04 -12.36 -3.60
CA ARG A 68 3.94 -12.03 -4.51
C ARG A 68 2.61 -12.59 -4.02
N CYS A 69 2.56 -13.85 -3.59
CA CYS A 69 1.35 -14.45 -3.03
C CYS A 69 0.87 -13.72 -1.77
N LEU A 70 1.79 -13.34 -0.87
CA LEU A 70 1.48 -12.55 0.33
C LEU A 70 0.94 -11.15 0.00
N ALA A 71 1.50 -10.49 -1.01
CA ALA A 71 1.00 -9.21 -1.50
C ALA A 71 -0.43 -9.35 -2.06
N ILE A 72 -0.69 -10.38 -2.88
CA ILE A 72 -2.04 -10.65 -3.41
C ILE A 72 -3.02 -10.88 -2.26
N LYS A 73 -2.65 -11.70 -1.27
CA LYS A 73 -3.49 -11.95 -0.08
C LYS A 73 -3.84 -10.65 0.66
N THR A 74 -2.89 -9.73 0.75
CA THR A 74 -3.09 -8.42 1.38
C THR A 74 -4.05 -7.53 0.59
N PHE A 75 -3.93 -7.48 -0.75
CA PHE A 75 -4.87 -6.74 -1.59
C PHE A 75 -6.30 -7.29 -1.46
N LEU A 76 -6.47 -8.61 -1.38
CA LEU A 76 -7.79 -9.23 -1.20
C LEU A 76 -8.41 -8.81 0.14
N GLU A 77 -7.63 -8.83 1.22
CA GLU A 77 -8.06 -8.37 2.55
C GLU A 77 -8.57 -6.92 2.55
N PHE A 78 -7.98 -6.03 1.73
CA PHE A 78 -8.42 -4.64 1.63
C PHE A 78 -9.56 -4.41 0.64
N SER A 79 -9.67 -5.27 -0.37
CA SER A 79 -10.72 -5.17 -1.40
C SER A 79 -12.08 -5.60 -0.86
N ILE A 80 -12.11 -6.41 0.19
CA ILE A 80 -13.35 -6.82 0.86
C ILE A 80 -13.84 -5.65 1.73
N SER A 81 -14.98 -5.05 1.37
CA SER A 81 -15.64 -4.06 2.20
C SER A 81 -16.11 -4.71 3.50
N ASN A 82 -15.79 -4.13 4.67
CA ASN A 82 -16.33 -4.61 5.94
C ASN A 82 -17.86 -4.70 5.87
N PRO A 83 -18.46 -5.88 6.12
CA PRO A 83 -19.91 -6.03 6.09
C PRO A 83 -20.54 -5.05 7.10
N GLY A 84 -21.38 -4.13 6.61
CA GLY A 84 -22.08 -3.13 7.43
C GLY A 84 -21.59 -1.68 7.33
N LYS A 85 -20.44 -1.40 6.68
CA LYS A 85 -19.99 0.00 6.47
C LYS A 85 -20.00 0.36 4.98
N LYS A 86 -21.18 0.79 4.50
CA LYS A 86 -21.29 1.41 3.17
C LYS A 86 -20.45 2.70 3.14
N GLY A 87 -19.39 2.72 2.35
CA GLY A 87 -18.70 3.96 1.97
C GLY A 87 -17.54 4.41 2.85
N ALA A 88 -16.70 3.52 3.36
CA ALA A 88 -15.39 3.90 3.92
C ALA A 88 -14.42 4.32 2.80
N LYS A 89 -14.75 5.40 2.08
CA LYS A 89 -13.79 6.08 1.20
C LYS A 89 -12.76 6.73 2.12
N LEU A 90 -11.51 6.30 2.01
CA LEU A 90 -10.39 7.13 2.47
C LEU A 90 -10.59 8.50 1.82
N SER A 91 -10.62 9.55 2.64
CA SER A 91 -10.85 10.94 2.21
C SER A 91 -10.19 11.21 0.86
N LEU A 92 -10.95 11.79 -0.09
CA LEU A 92 -10.45 12.11 -1.43
C LEU A 92 -9.14 12.91 -1.36
N PRO A 93 -8.22 12.76 -2.34
CA PRO A 93 -7.06 13.63 -2.47
C PRO A 93 -7.46 15.09 -2.30
N GLN A 94 -6.70 15.82 -1.48
CA GLN A 94 -6.65 17.28 -1.64
C GLN A 94 -6.18 17.53 -3.07
N SER A 95 -7.06 18.16 -3.84
CA SER A 95 -6.82 18.76 -5.16
C SER A 95 -5.32 19.02 -5.40
N LEU A 96 -4.78 18.40 -6.46
CA LEU A 96 -3.57 18.88 -7.11
C LEU A 96 -3.89 20.29 -7.61
N SER A 97 -3.52 21.29 -6.81
CA SER A 97 -3.48 22.67 -7.24
C SER A 97 -2.51 22.73 -8.41
N SER A 98 -3.07 22.81 -9.61
CA SER A 98 -2.37 23.08 -10.85
C SER A 98 -1.60 24.39 -10.66
N LYS A 99 -0.29 24.29 -10.45
CA LYS A 99 0.61 25.42 -10.55
C LYS A 99 1.73 25.07 -11.53
N HIS A 100 1.62 25.75 -12.67
CA HIS A 100 2.72 26.29 -13.46
C HIS A 100 3.46 25.32 -14.39
N LEU A 101 3.02 25.32 -15.65
CA LEU A 101 3.87 25.18 -16.82
C LEU A 101 3.30 26.08 -17.92
N GLU A 102 3.57 27.38 -17.84
CA GLU A 102 3.66 28.19 -19.06
C GLU A 102 5.04 27.94 -19.65
N MET A 103 5.15 27.02 -20.59
CA MET A 103 6.30 27.00 -21.49
C MET A 103 6.04 28.01 -22.59
N HIS A 104 6.75 29.14 -22.52
CA HIS A 104 6.91 30.07 -23.62
C HIS A 104 7.34 29.33 -24.89
N ALA A 105 6.53 29.43 -25.94
CA ALA A 105 6.94 29.05 -27.28
C ALA A 105 8.03 30.03 -27.78
N PRO A 106 9.16 29.55 -28.33
CA PRO A 106 10.08 30.43 -29.02
C PRO A 106 9.47 30.87 -30.36
N SER A 107 9.32 32.19 -30.52
CA SER A 107 8.89 32.85 -31.75
C SER A 107 9.89 32.60 -32.88
N LEU A 108 9.39 32.15 -34.03
CA LEU A 108 10.08 32.17 -35.31
C LEU A 108 10.38 33.61 -35.74
N ILE A 109 11.66 33.98 -35.80
CA ILE A 109 12.25 34.91 -36.80
C ILE A 109 13.66 34.40 -37.11
#